data_AF-A0AA35P9T6-F1
#
_entry.id   AF-A0AA35P9T6-F1
#
_cell.length_a   1.000
_cell.length_b   1.000
_cell.length_c   1.000
_cell.angle_alpha   90.00
_cell.angle_beta   90.00
_cell.angle_gamma   90.00
#
_symmetry.space_group_name_H-M   'P 1'
#
loop_
_entity.id
_entity.type
_entity.pdbx_description
1 polymer ?
#
loop_
_entity_poly.entity_id
_entity_poly.type
_entity_poly.pdbx_seq_one_letter_code
_entity_poly.pdbx_strand_id
1 'polypeptide(L)'
;MSAVASLKCQFCWTKDDDCENTIQECNEDIGQLCISSVSEAEWLAFGRKFVYRSCANGQFCQTGYSRATVTPNMYMVTKTYCCDTDMCNSEPFERKS
;
A
#
# COMPACT_ATOMS: atom_id res chain seq x y z
N MET A 1 -0.94 -27.13 20.15
CA MET A 1 -0.41 -26.07 19.28
C MET A 1 -1.60 -25.24 18.85
N SER A 2 -1.73 -24.01 19.36
CA SER A 2 -2.82 -23.12 18.93
C SER A 2 -2.58 -22.74 17.48
N ALA A 3 -3.58 -22.94 16.63
CA ALA A 3 -3.57 -22.39 15.28
C ALA A 3 -3.56 -20.86 15.42
N VAL A 4 -2.44 -20.24 15.05
CA VAL A 4 -2.42 -18.79 14.86
C VAL A 4 -3.19 -18.56 13.56
N ALA A 5 -4.16 -17.65 13.57
CA ALA A 5 -4.92 -17.35 12.38
C ALA A 5 -4.02 -16.56 11.41
N SER A 6 -3.97 -16.98 10.15
CA SER A 6 -3.21 -16.27 9.13
C SER A 6 -3.85 -14.92 8.81
N LEU A 7 -3.06 -13.85 8.83
CA LEU A 7 -3.49 -12.47 8.58
C LEU A 7 -4.08 -12.34 7.16
N LYS A 8 -5.23 -11.68 7.03
CA LYS A 8 -5.89 -11.42 5.74
C LYS A 8 -5.79 -9.95 5.36
N CYS A 9 -5.27 -9.67 4.18
CA CYS A 9 -5.13 -8.30 3.68
C CYS A 9 -5.87 -8.11 2.37
N GLN A 10 -6.25 -6.87 2.06
CA GLN A 10 -6.68 -6.56 0.71
C GLN A 10 -5.49 -6.61 -0.24
N PHE A 11 -5.69 -7.22 -1.39
CA PHE A 11 -4.79 -7.15 -2.53
C PHE A 11 -5.41 -6.31 -3.64
N CYS A 12 -4.69 -5.29 -4.10
CA CYS A 12 -5.01 -4.62 -5.35
C CYS A 12 -3.80 -3.91 -5.93
N TRP A 13 -3.81 -3.75 -7.24
CA TRP A 13 -2.87 -2.91 -7.95
C TRP A 13 -3.59 -2.23 -9.09
N THR A 14 -3.90 -0.96 -8.90
CA THR A 14 -4.75 -0.22 -9.84
C THR A 14 -4.19 1.15 -10.14
N LYS A 15 -4.63 1.67 -11.29
CA LYS A 15 -4.51 3.09 -11.61
C LYS A 15 -5.75 3.74 -11.02
N ASP A 16 -5.57 4.86 -10.34
CA ASP A 16 -6.60 5.57 -9.58
C ASP A 16 -7.06 4.83 -8.31
N ASP A 17 -8.19 5.22 -7.73
CA ASP A 17 -8.66 4.79 -6.40
C ASP A 17 -9.54 3.53 -6.42
N ASP A 18 -9.77 2.94 -7.61
CA ASP A 18 -10.63 1.78 -7.75
C ASP A 18 -9.86 0.53 -7.34
N CYS A 19 -10.12 0.00 -6.16
CA CYS A 19 -9.40 -1.14 -5.60
C CYS A 19 -10.43 -2.23 -5.26
N GLU A 20 -10.54 -3.25 -6.12
CA GLU A 20 -11.45 -4.36 -5.89
C GLU A 20 -11.06 -5.11 -4.59
N ASN A 21 -12.05 -5.61 -3.86
CA ASN A 21 -11.88 -6.27 -2.57
C ASN A 21 -11.35 -7.70 -2.69
N THR A 22 -10.27 -7.90 -3.45
CA THR A 22 -9.57 -9.19 -3.49
C THR A 22 -8.86 -9.40 -2.16
N ILE A 23 -9.05 -10.55 -1.53
CA ILE A 23 -8.44 -10.90 -0.24
C ILE A 23 -7.21 -11.78 -0.51
N GLN A 24 -6.11 -11.48 0.16
CA GLN A 24 -4.88 -12.25 0.18
C GLN A 24 -4.60 -12.72 1.61
N GLU A 25 -4.30 -14.01 1.78
CA GLU A 25 -3.79 -14.56 3.04
C GLU A 25 -2.28 -14.38 3.09
N CYS A 26 -1.77 -13.86 4.21
CA CYS A 26 -0.36 -13.57 4.38
C CYS A 26 0.42 -14.78 4.91
N ASN A 27 1.74 -14.76 4.75
CA ASN A 27 2.60 -15.79 5.31
C ASN A 27 2.95 -15.43 6.77
N GLU A 28 2.44 -16.24 7.69
CA GLU A 28 2.68 -16.10 9.14
C GLU A 28 4.10 -16.48 9.56
N ASP A 29 4.73 -17.45 8.89
CA ASP A 29 6.08 -17.93 9.22
C ASP A 29 7.13 -16.82 9.15
N ILE A 30 6.88 -15.83 8.28
CA ILE A 30 7.78 -14.69 8.06
C ILE A 30 7.21 -13.36 8.58
N GLY A 31 6.13 -13.40 9.36
CA GLY A 31 5.54 -12.22 10.01
C GLY A 31 5.13 -11.12 9.02
N GLN A 32 4.43 -11.50 7.94
CA GLN A 32 3.92 -10.51 6.99
C GLN A 32 2.85 -9.60 7.60
N LEU A 33 2.82 -8.37 7.12
CA LEU A 33 1.87 -7.32 7.47
C LEU A 33 1.05 -6.91 6.25
N CYS A 34 -0.11 -6.31 6.47
CA CYS A 34 -0.83 -5.64 5.40
C CYS A 34 -0.12 -4.34 5.03
N ILE A 35 0.14 -4.11 3.75
CA ILE A 35 0.67 -2.85 3.22
C ILE A 35 -0.39 -2.14 2.39
N SER A 36 -0.41 -0.81 2.48
CA SER A 36 -1.12 0.10 1.59
C SER A 36 -0.15 1.17 1.13
N SER A 37 0.00 1.33 -0.18
CA SER A 37 0.87 2.34 -0.79
C SER A 37 0.11 3.13 -1.84
N VAL A 38 0.14 4.45 -1.71
CA VAL A 38 -0.47 5.38 -2.67
C VAL A 38 0.63 6.24 -3.24
N SER A 39 0.82 6.15 -4.56
CA SER A 39 1.82 6.89 -5.30
C SER A 39 1.15 7.90 -6.22
N GLU A 40 1.49 9.17 -6.05
CA GLU A 40 1.12 10.26 -6.94
C GLU A 40 2.35 10.64 -7.77
N ALA A 41 2.28 10.42 -9.08
CA ALA A 41 3.34 10.74 -10.02
C ALA A 41 2.90 11.88 -10.93
N GLU A 42 3.75 12.89 -11.06
CA GLU A 42 3.63 13.96 -12.05
C GLU A 42 4.65 13.68 -13.15
N TRP A 43 4.20 13.60 -14.40
CA TRP A 43 5.09 13.40 -15.55
C TRP A 43 4.68 14.32 -16.70
N LEU A 44 5.43 15.42 -16.91
CA LEU A 44 5.22 16.33 -18.04
C LEU A 44 3.76 16.83 -18.16
N ALA A 45 3.17 17.28 -17.04
CA ALA A 45 1.77 17.73 -16.92
C ALA A 45 0.70 16.61 -16.92
N PHE A 46 1.10 15.34 -16.86
CA PHE A 46 0.20 14.22 -16.63
C PHE A 46 0.38 13.70 -15.21
N GLY A 47 -0.58 14.02 -14.34
CA GLY A 47 -0.73 13.41 -13.03
C GLY A 47 -1.26 11.98 -13.14
N ARG A 48 -0.69 11.05 -12.37
CA ARG A 48 -1.20 9.68 -12.22
C ARG A 48 -1.17 9.26 -10.76
N LYS A 49 -2.27 8.66 -10.29
CA LYS A 49 -2.34 8.02 -8.99
C LYS A 49 -2.26 6.50 -9.16
N PHE A 50 -1.49 5.86 -8.30
CA PHE A 50 -1.37 4.40 -8.23
C PHE A 50 -1.64 3.96 -6.81
N VAL A 51 -2.50 2.96 -6.67
CA VAL A 51 -2.78 2.32 -5.38
C VAL A 51 -2.26 0.90 -5.44
N TYR A 52 -1.52 0.51 -4.40
CA TYR A 52 -0.99 -0.82 -4.21
C TYR A 52 -1.30 -1.30 -2.80
N ARG A 53 -1.92 -2.47 -2.68
CA ARG A 53 -2.24 -3.13 -1.42
C ARG A 53 -1.87 -4.60 -1.52
N SER A 54 -1.23 -5.16 -0.49
CA SER A 54 -0.91 -6.59 -0.43
C SER A 54 -0.47 -7.01 0.98
N CYS A 55 -0.04 -8.27 1.12
CA CYS A 55 0.87 -8.69 2.18
C CYS A 55 2.32 -8.26 1.87
N ALA A 56 3.06 -7.77 2.87
CA ALA A 56 4.48 -7.43 2.75
C ALA A 56 5.25 -7.90 3.98
N ASN A 57 6.54 -8.21 3.83
CA ASN A 57 7.40 -8.45 4.98
C ASN A 57 7.56 -7.15 5.78
N GLY A 58 7.52 -7.23 7.12
CA GLY A 58 7.72 -6.08 8.00
C GLY A 58 9.01 -5.29 7.73
N GLN A 59 10.05 -5.91 7.17
CA GLN A 59 11.27 -5.22 6.73
C GLN A 59 11.05 -4.23 5.58
N PHE A 60 10.08 -4.50 4.70
CA PHE A 60 9.66 -3.60 3.62
C PHE A 60 8.57 -2.63 4.06
N CYS A 61 8.07 -2.78 5.29
CA CYS A 61 7.12 -1.87 5.88
C CYS A 61 7.82 -0.65 6.48
N GLN A 62 8.25 0.27 5.61
CA GLN A 62 8.63 1.62 6.04
C GLN A 62 7.39 2.51 5.92
N THR A 63 6.59 2.56 6.98
CA THR A 63 5.47 3.51 7.05
C THR A 63 6.02 4.92 6.96
N GLY A 64 5.47 5.71 6.05
CA GLY A 64 5.91 7.09 5.87
C GLY A 64 5.69 7.64 4.48
N TYR A 65 6.43 8.70 4.22
CA TYR A 65 6.37 9.49 3.00
C TYR A 65 7.72 9.40 2.28
N SER A 66 7.72 8.97 1.03
CA SER A 66 8.89 9.03 0.16
C SER A 66 8.59 9.91 -1.05
N ARG A 67 9.60 10.67 -1.49
CA ARG A 67 9.52 11.51 -2.68
C ARG A 67 10.74 11.28 -3.54
N ALA A 68 10.52 10.86 -4.78
CA ALA A 68 11.53 10.79 -5.82
C ALA A 68 11.29 11.94 -6.79
N THR A 69 12.29 12.80 -7.03
CA THR A 69 12.18 13.92 -7.98
C THR A 69 13.30 13.80 -8.99
N VAL A 70 12.94 13.72 -10.28
CA VAL A 70 13.90 13.76 -11.40
C VAL A 70 14.03 15.19 -11.90
N THR A 71 12.91 15.87 -12.08
CA THR A 71 12.83 17.31 -12.36
C THR A 71 11.62 17.91 -11.61
N PRO A 72 11.48 19.24 -11.49
CA PRO A 72 10.30 19.84 -10.86
C PRO A 72 8.96 19.40 -11.45
N ASN A 73 8.94 19.05 -12.74
CA ASN A 73 7.75 18.58 -13.46
C ASN A 73 7.71 17.05 -13.64
N MET A 74 8.62 16.34 -12.99
CA MET A 74 8.78 14.88 -13.04
C MET A 74 9.11 14.37 -11.64
N TYR A 75 8.09 14.13 -10.83
CA TYR A 75 8.24 13.64 -9.47
C TYR A 75 7.25 12.53 -9.17
N MET A 76 7.57 11.73 -8.16
CA MET A 76 6.70 10.72 -7.57
C MET A 76 6.71 10.90 -6.06
N VAL A 77 5.53 10.90 -5.47
CA VAL A 77 5.30 10.95 -4.04
C VAL A 77 4.59 9.67 -3.65
N THR A 78 5.15 8.90 -2.74
CA THR A 78 4.56 7.65 -2.26
C THR A 78 4.30 7.77 -0.76
N LYS A 79 3.07 7.45 -0.36
CA LYS A 79 2.68 7.28 1.04
C LYS A 79 2.46 5.80 1.28
N THR A 80 3.15 5.26 2.28
CA THR A 80 3.07 3.85 2.65
C THR A 80 2.60 3.74 4.09
N TYR A 81 1.69 2.80 4.33
CA TYR A 81 1.16 2.44 5.65
C TYR A 81 1.12 0.92 5.77
N CYS A 82 1.36 0.41 6.97
CA CYS A 82 1.13 -0.99 7.25
C CYS A 82 0.45 -1.19 8.60
N CYS A 83 -0.13 -2.38 8.74
CA CYS A 83 -0.90 -2.78 9.89
C CYS A 83 -0.98 -4.32 9.97
N ASP A 84 -1.36 -4.83 11.13
CA ASP A 84 -1.28 -6.24 11.52
C ASP A 84 -2.66 -6.85 11.86
N THR A 85 -3.74 -6.21 11.40
CA THR A 85 -5.12 -6.68 11.62
C THR A 85 -5.81 -6.97 10.29
N ASP A 86 -6.76 -7.89 10.29
CA ASP A 86 -7.44 -8.30 9.06
C ASP A 86 -8.06 -7.10 8.33
N MET A 87 -7.79 -7.01 7.03
CA MET A 87 -8.31 -6.02 6.09
C MET A 87 -8.00 -4.56 6.47
N CYS A 88 -7.07 -4.31 7.38
CA CYS A 88 -6.73 -2.97 7.86
C CYS A 88 -6.17 -2.03 6.76
N ASN A 89 -5.71 -2.59 5.65
CA ASN A 89 -5.25 -1.84 4.49
C ASN A 89 -6.38 -1.48 3.51
N SER A 90 -7.65 -1.81 3.77
CA SER A 90 -8.74 -1.59 2.82
C SER A 90 -9.26 -0.16 2.74
N GLU A 91 -9.03 0.63 3.78
CA GLU A 91 -9.49 2.02 3.80
C GLU A 91 -8.69 2.88 2.82
N PRO A 92 -9.35 3.74 2.01
CA PRO A 92 -8.68 4.75 1.23
C PRO A 92 -7.77 5.58 2.15
N PHE A 93 -6.58 5.96 1.67
CA PHE A 93 -5.86 7.05 2.30
C PHE A 93 -6.72 8.30 2.15
N GLU A 94 -7.54 8.60 3.16
CA GLU A 94 -8.26 9.86 3.28
C GLU A 94 -7.26 10.97 2.93
N ARG A 95 -7.54 11.68 1.83
CA ARG A 95 -6.93 12.98 1.54
C ARG A 95 -7.34 13.89 2.69
N LYS A 96 -6.59 13.88 3.80
CA LYS A 96 -6.63 14.99 4.74
C LYS A 96 -6.10 16.19 3.97
N SER A 97 -7.04 16.98 3.46
CA SER A 97 -6.88 18.30 2.85
C SER A 97 -6.21 19.26 3.82
#